data_AF-A0A0J6SJM5-F1
#
_entry.id   AF-A0A0J6SJM5-F1
#
_cell.length_a   1.000
_cell.length_b   1.000
_cell.length_c   1.000
_cell.angle_alpha   90.00
_cell.angle_beta   90.00
_cell.angle_gamma   90.00
#
_symmetry.space_group_name_H-M   'P 1'
#
loop_
_entity.id
_entity.type
_entity.pdbx_description
1 polymer ?
#
loop_
_entity_poly.entity_id
_entity_poly.type
_entity_poly.pdbx_seq_one_letter_code
_entity_poly.pdbx_strand_id
1 'polypeptide(L)'
;MSGTEAGHHFRQGRLADAVAAAGRAVQQAPTDVAARLLLAEFLLFAAEFERADALVAAVEALDPDSALAVAEFRQLLRAETARRQLGTEGRLPDFVDGPTPDQEAALAMVVALRAGDQAAAAAAAVAAEAARTATRCVANDREVEDFRDADDLAGGSLEVLTTTGRYYWIPAARLVSMEFHPPRRPRDLFWRRCTMIVRDGLQGDVYLPALYDTPAAEDELRMGRRTEWSSQAPVRGCGQRIFLVGDEGLAITDLRTVEFA
;
A
#
# COMPACT_ATOMS: atom_id res chain seq x y z
N MET A 1 -5.82 -19.26 -0.53
CA MET A 1 -4.38 -19.59 -0.67
C MET A 1 -4.24 -21.09 -0.97
N SER A 2 -3.85 -21.46 -2.19
CA SER A 2 -3.84 -22.85 -2.67
C SER A 2 -2.83 -23.75 -1.94
N GLY A 3 -3.08 -25.06 -1.96
CA GLY A 3 -2.19 -26.10 -1.44
C GLY A 3 -0.96 -26.39 -2.32
N THR A 4 -0.52 -25.42 -3.13
CA THR A 4 0.65 -25.58 -4.02
C THR A 4 1.97 -25.45 -3.26
N GLU A 5 3.05 -26.02 -3.82
CA GLU A 5 4.42 -25.86 -3.32
C GLU A 5 4.78 -24.37 -3.14
N ALA A 6 4.51 -23.55 -4.15
CA ALA A 6 4.77 -22.12 -4.12
C ALA A 6 3.98 -21.41 -2.99
N GLY A 7 2.71 -21.78 -2.81
CA GLY A 7 1.88 -21.27 -1.71
C GLY A 7 2.39 -21.69 -0.32
N HIS A 8 2.99 -22.88 -0.20
CA HIS A 8 3.61 -23.34 1.04
C HIS A 8 4.86 -22.51 1.39
N HIS A 9 5.76 -22.27 0.44
CA HIS A 9 6.92 -21.39 0.63
C HIS A 9 6.51 -19.98 1.05
N PHE A 10 5.49 -19.41 0.39
CA PHE A 10 4.97 -18.08 0.72
C PHE A 10 4.43 -18.03 2.15
N ARG A 11 3.67 -19.05 2.58
CA ARG A 11 3.16 -19.12 3.97
C ARG A 11 4.28 -19.27 5.01
N GLN A 12 5.43 -19.80 4.64
CA GLN A 12 6.59 -19.89 5.52
C GLN A 12 7.51 -18.65 5.48
N GLY A 13 7.20 -17.64 4.66
CA GLY A 13 7.99 -16.41 4.58
C GLY A 13 9.23 -16.54 3.70
N ARG A 14 9.30 -17.60 2.89
CA ARG A 14 10.41 -17.87 1.99
C ARG A 14 10.07 -17.31 0.61
N LEU A 15 10.18 -15.99 0.44
CA LEU A 15 9.70 -15.30 -0.76
C LEU A 15 10.45 -15.76 -2.01
N ALA A 16 11.79 -15.84 -1.94
CA ALA A 16 12.61 -16.29 -3.05
C ALA A 16 12.22 -17.71 -3.52
N ASP A 17 12.02 -18.63 -2.57
CA ASP A 17 11.58 -19.99 -2.89
C ASP A 17 10.17 -20.01 -3.51
N ALA A 18 9.26 -19.16 -3.00
CA ALA A 18 7.90 -19.05 -3.52
C ALA A 18 7.88 -18.55 -4.97
N VAL A 19 8.67 -17.52 -5.28
CA VAL A 19 8.84 -16.99 -6.64
C VAL A 19 9.44 -18.06 -7.55
N ALA A 20 10.49 -18.76 -7.11
CA ALA A 20 11.13 -19.83 -7.89
C ALA A 20 10.16 -20.98 -8.18
N ALA A 21 9.39 -21.44 -7.18
CA ALA A 21 8.40 -22.50 -7.33
C ALA A 21 7.24 -22.09 -8.24
N ALA A 22 6.72 -20.86 -8.10
CA ALA A 22 5.68 -20.34 -8.99
C ALA A 22 6.20 -20.19 -10.44
N GLY A 23 7.46 -19.79 -10.61
CA GLY A 23 8.13 -19.75 -11.91
C GLY A 23 8.20 -21.11 -12.59
N ARG A 24 8.59 -22.16 -11.85
CA ARG A 24 8.59 -23.55 -12.36
C ARG A 24 7.19 -23.99 -12.77
N ALA A 25 6.16 -23.66 -11.98
CA ALA A 25 4.78 -24.01 -12.30
C ALA A 25 4.31 -23.37 -13.61
N VAL A 26 4.62 -22.09 -13.84
CA VAL A 26 4.33 -21.41 -15.12
C VAL A 26 5.11 -22.04 -16.28
N GLN A 27 6.36 -22.43 -16.09
CA GLN A 27 7.14 -23.11 -17.13
C GLN A 27 6.57 -24.48 -17.50
N GLN A 28 6.08 -25.24 -16.52
CA GLN A 28 5.48 -26.56 -16.72
C GLN A 28 4.10 -26.48 -17.38
N ALA A 29 3.31 -25.44 -17.07
CA ALA A 29 1.99 -25.21 -17.65
C ALA A 29 1.84 -23.75 -18.13
N PRO A 30 2.43 -23.36 -19.27
CA PRO A 30 2.46 -21.96 -19.70
C PRO A 30 1.11 -21.33 -19.97
N THR A 31 0.06 -22.12 -20.22
CA THR A 31 -1.31 -21.62 -20.45
C THR A 31 -2.16 -21.60 -19.17
N ASP A 32 -1.61 -22.02 -18.03
CA ASP A 32 -2.30 -21.95 -16.74
C ASP A 32 -2.35 -20.49 -16.23
N VAL A 33 -3.53 -19.90 -16.35
CA VAL A 33 -3.82 -18.53 -15.90
C VAL A 33 -3.63 -18.36 -14.40
N ALA A 34 -4.04 -19.34 -13.60
CA ALA A 34 -3.94 -19.26 -12.14
C ALA A 34 -2.47 -19.28 -11.70
N ALA A 35 -1.63 -20.09 -12.34
CA ALA A 35 -0.19 -20.12 -12.09
C ALA A 35 0.48 -18.79 -12.43
N ARG A 36 0.14 -18.17 -13.59
CA ARG A 36 0.66 -16.87 -14.00
C ARG A 36 0.28 -15.75 -13.05
N LEU A 37 -1.00 -15.68 -12.67
CA LEU A 37 -1.47 -14.69 -11.71
C LEU A 37 -0.79 -14.88 -10.35
N LEU A 38 -0.67 -16.11 -9.84
CA LEU A 38 0.01 -16.37 -8.57
C LEU A 38 1.48 -15.92 -8.59
N LEU A 39 2.20 -16.18 -9.68
CA LEU A 39 3.57 -15.70 -9.85
C LEU A 39 3.62 -14.17 -9.87
N ALA A 40 2.73 -13.52 -10.62
CA ALA A 40 2.65 -12.05 -10.65
C ALA A 40 2.37 -11.46 -9.26
N GLU A 41 1.50 -12.08 -8.46
CA GLU A 41 1.22 -11.64 -7.09
C GLU A 41 2.45 -11.77 -6.18
N PHE A 42 3.27 -12.82 -6.32
CA PHE A 42 4.53 -12.95 -5.56
C PHE A 42 5.59 -11.95 -6.00
N LEU A 43 5.64 -11.61 -7.29
CA LEU A 43 6.57 -10.61 -7.82
C LEU A 43 6.32 -9.20 -7.26
N LEU A 44 5.10 -8.89 -6.78
CA LEU A 44 4.82 -7.64 -6.06
C LEU A 44 5.71 -7.49 -4.82
N PHE A 45 5.79 -8.55 -4.01
CA PHE A 45 6.61 -8.58 -2.80
C PHE A 45 8.10 -8.60 -3.10
N ALA A 46 8.49 -9.14 -4.27
CA ALA A 46 9.87 -9.11 -4.76
C ALA A 46 10.24 -7.76 -5.40
N ALA A 47 9.33 -6.79 -5.45
CA ALA A 47 9.47 -5.50 -6.13
C ALA A 47 9.77 -5.60 -7.63
N GLU A 48 9.32 -6.68 -8.29
CA GLU A 48 9.53 -6.96 -9.71
C GLU A 48 8.29 -6.60 -10.54
N PHE A 49 7.84 -5.34 -10.42
CA PHE A 49 6.55 -4.88 -10.96
C PHE A 49 6.41 -4.98 -12.48
N GLU A 50 7.48 -4.69 -13.23
CA GLU A 50 7.48 -4.81 -14.70
C GLU A 50 7.25 -6.26 -15.15
N ARG A 51 7.90 -7.22 -14.47
CA ARG A 51 7.69 -8.65 -14.73
C ARG A 51 6.29 -9.09 -14.33
N ALA A 52 5.74 -8.55 -13.24
CA ALA A 52 4.36 -8.80 -12.85
C ALA A 52 3.38 -8.29 -13.92
N ASP A 53 3.53 -7.06 -14.44
CA ASP A 53 2.66 -6.52 -15.50
C ASP A 53 2.73 -7.37 -16.76
N ALA A 54 3.93 -7.79 -17.18
CA ALA A 54 4.10 -8.64 -18.36
C ALA A 54 3.36 -9.99 -18.23
N LEU A 55 3.40 -10.62 -17.05
CA LEU A 55 2.67 -11.86 -16.79
C LEU A 55 1.16 -11.65 -16.81
N VAL A 56 0.69 -10.55 -16.22
CA VAL A 56 -0.73 -10.21 -16.13
C VAL A 56 -1.29 -9.84 -17.50
N ALA A 57 -0.59 -9.01 -18.28
CA ALA A 57 -0.98 -8.66 -19.64
C ALA A 57 -1.10 -9.90 -20.56
N ALA A 58 -0.22 -10.88 -20.37
CA ALA A 58 -0.26 -12.10 -21.16
C ALA A 58 -1.43 -13.04 -20.79
N VAL A 59 -2.18 -12.77 -19.71
CA VAL A 59 -3.43 -13.48 -19.39
C VAL A 59 -4.58 -13.05 -20.30
N GLU A 60 -4.61 -11.79 -20.76
CA GLU A 60 -5.68 -11.28 -21.64
C GLU A 60 -5.89 -12.14 -22.89
N ALA A 61 -4.79 -12.68 -23.44
CA ALA A 61 -4.81 -13.55 -24.61
C ALA A 61 -5.20 -15.01 -24.29
N LEU A 62 -5.08 -15.45 -23.04
CA LEU A 62 -5.33 -16.84 -22.62
C LEU A 62 -6.75 -17.06 -22.13
N ASP A 63 -7.33 -16.07 -21.45
CA ASP A 63 -8.65 -16.16 -20.83
C ASP A 63 -9.36 -14.80 -20.88
N PRO A 64 -10.20 -14.57 -21.92
CA PRO A 64 -10.98 -13.34 -22.06
C PRO A 64 -11.94 -13.08 -20.90
N ASP A 65 -12.41 -14.12 -20.20
CA ASP A 65 -13.34 -13.97 -19.08
C ASP A 65 -12.66 -13.33 -17.85
N SER A 66 -11.33 -13.36 -17.80
CA SER A 66 -10.52 -12.70 -16.78
C SER A 66 -10.24 -11.22 -17.07
N ALA A 67 -10.73 -10.64 -18.17
CA ALA A 67 -10.37 -9.30 -18.64
C ALA A 67 -10.54 -8.20 -17.58
N LEU A 68 -11.63 -8.22 -16.81
CA LEU A 68 -11.87 -7.21 -15.77
C LEU A 68 -10.84 -7.30 -14.63
N ALA A 69 -10.57 -8.52 -14.15
CA ALA A 69 -9.61 -8.75 -13.06
C ALA A 69 -8.17 -8.45 -13.49
N VAL A 70 -7.85 -8.70 -14.76
CA VAL A 70 -6.57 -8.34 -15.38
C VAL A 70 -6.44 -6.83 -15.48
N ALA A 71 -7.44 -6.14 -16.04
CA ALA A 71 -7.43 -4.68 -16.16
C ALA A 71 -7.26 -4.01 -14.79
N GLU A 72 -8.01 -4.44 -13.77
CA GLU A 72 -7.88 -3.93 -12.40
C GLU A 72 -6.45 -4.12 -11.87
N PHE A 73 -5.88 -5.32 -11.99
CA PHE A 73 -4.51 -5.59 -11.52
C PHE A 73 -3.49 -4.66 -12.22
N ARG A 74 -3.60 -4.47 -13.53
CA ARG A 74 -2.69 -3.58 -14.27
C ARG A 74 -2.84 -2.12 -13.85
N GLN A 75 -4.06 -1.66 -13.53
CA GLN A 75 -4.25 -0.33 -12.97
C GLN A 75 -3.61 -0.20 -11.58
N LEU A 76 -3.70 -1.21 -10.72
CA LEU A 76 -3.03 -1.19 -9.42
C LEU A 76 -1.50 -1.18 -9.55
N LEU A 77 -0.93 -1.93 -10.51
CA LEU A 77 0.50 -1.86 -10.83
C LEU A 77 0.90 -0.45 -11.27
N ARG A 78 0.10 0.20 -12.11
CA ARG A 78 0.33 1.59 -12.54
C ARG A 78 0.29 2.57 -11.36
N ALA A 79 -0.67 2.42 -10.46
CA ALA A 79 -0.79 3.26 -9.27
C ALA A 79 0.38 3.02 -8.29
N GLU A 80 0.79 1.78 -8.06
CA GLU A 80 1.96 1.42 -7.23
C GLU A 80 3.26 1.98 -7.81
N THR A 81 3.44 1.92 -9.14
CA THR A 81 4.57 2.57 -9.80
C THR A 81 4.55 4.08 -9.55
N ALA A 82 3.41 4.74 -9.74
CA ALA A 82 3.28 6.18 -9.48
C ALA A 82 3.58 6.54 -8.01
N ARG A 83 3.15 5.70 -7.06
CA ARG A 83 3.47 5.80 -5.64
C ARG A 83 4.97 5.78 -5.39
N ARG A 84 5.68 4.79 -5.94
CA ARG A 84 7.14 4.66 -5.78
C ARG A 84 7.91 5.81 -6.45
N GLN A 85 7.39 6.32 -7.56
CA GLN A 85 7.95 7.48 -8.27
C GLN A 85 7.92 8.77 -7.44
N LEU A 86 7.13 8.86 -6.37
CA LEU A 86 7.19 10.00 -5.45
C LEU A 86 8.59 10.11 -4.81
N GLY A 87 9.08 9.01 -4.24
CA GLY A 87 10.39 8.96 -3.58
C GLY A 87 11.56 8.95 -4.56
N THR A 88 11.42 8.36 -5.74
CA THR A 88 12.55 8.25 -6.69
C THR A 88 12.62 9.42 -7.68
N GLU A 89 11.49 9.75 -8.31
CA GLU A 89 11.40 10.72 -9.41
C GLU A 89 10.79 12.07 -8.97
N GLY A 90 10.14 12.13 -7.80
CA GLY A 90 9.43 13.33 -7.33
C GLY A 90 8.05 13.47 -7.96
N ARG A 91 7.47 12.38 -8.47
CA ARG A 91 6.10 12.38 -9.01
C ARG A 91 5.11 12.64 -7.88
N LEU A 92 4.36 13.73 -7.97
CA LEU A 92 3.37 14.07 -6.96
C LEU A 92 2.21 13.06 -6.94
N PRO A 93 1.66 12.75 -5.74
CA PRO A 93 0.36 12.12 -5.64
C PRO A 93 -0.71 13.05 -6.17
N ASP A 94 -1.86 12.47 -6.49
CA ASP A 94 -3.08 13.22 -6.71
C ASP A 94 -3.72 13.63 -5.38
N PHE A 95 -4.43 14.75 -5.39
CA PHE A 95 -5.13 15.30 -4.24
C PHE A 95 -6.60 15.49 -4.57
N VAL A 96 -7.46 15.51 -3.54
CA VAL A 96 -8.89 15.73 -3.73
C VAL A 96 -9.15 17.18 -4.17
N ASP A 97 -8.71 18.17 -3.37
CA ASP A 97 -8.80 19.62 -3.71
C ASP A 97 -7.45 20.33 -3.51
N GLY A 98 -6.38 19.76 -4.08
CA GLY A 98 -5.01 20.22 -3.82
C GLY A 98 -4.48 19.78 -2.45
N PRO A 99 -3.18 19.98 -2.20
CA PRO A 99 -2.56 19.58 -0.95
C PRO A 99 -3.02 20.46 0.20
N THR A 100 -3.30 19.82 1.33
CA THR A 100 -3.49 20.49 2.62
C THR A 100 -2.14 20.96 3.21
N PRO A 101 -2.12 21.88 4.19
CA PRO A 101 -0.85 22.37 4.75
C PRO A 101 0.07 21.28 5.32
N ASP A 102 -0.48 20.24 5.96
CA ASP A 102 0.29 19.08 6.43
C ASP A 102 0.83 18.24 5.25
N GLN A 103 0.06 18.10 4.18
CA GLN A 103 0.52 17.44 2.96
C GLN A 103 1.60 18.24 2.22
N GLU A 104 1.52 19.58 2.20
CA GLU A 104 2.58 20.44 1.63
C GLU A 104 3.89 20.26 2.41
N ALA A 105 3.83 20.23 3.74
CA ALA A 105 4.98 19.95 4.59
C ALA A 105 5.50 18.52 4.39
N ALA A 106 4.63 17.53 4.22
CA ALA A 106 5.01 16.15 3.89
C ALA A 106 5.70 16.07 2.50
N LEU A 107 5.25 16.82 1.50
CA LEU A 107 5.93 16.94 0.21
C LEU A 107 7.31 17.59 0.35
N ALA A 108 7.44 18.64 1.17
CA ALA A 108 8.74 19.24 1.47
C ALA A 108 9.70 18.23 2.12
N MET A 109 9.17 17.37 2.99
CA MET A 109 9.92 16.26 3.58
C MET A 109 10.37 15.25 2.52
N VAL A 110 9.52 14.87 1.55
CA VAL A 110 9.93 14.00 0.41
C VAL A 110 11.12 14.63 -0.33
N VAL A 111 11.04 15.93 -0.64
CA VAL A 111 12.13 16.64 -1.33
C VAL A 111 13.43 16.60 -0.53
N ALA A 112 13.37 16.86 0.78
CA ALA A 112 14.54 16.82 1.65
C ALA A 112 15.15 15.42 1.76
N LEU A 113 14.32 14.37 1.93
CA LEU A 113 14.77 12.99 1.97
C LEU A 113 15.46 12.57 0.66
N ARG A 114 14.93 12.99 -0.50
CA ARG A 114 15.55 12.74 -1.81
C ARG A 114 16.89 13.43 -1.99
N ALA A 115 17.06 14.60 -1.40
CA ALA A 115 18.31 15.33 -1.38
C ALA A 115 19.33 14.78 -0.35
N GLY A 116 18.92 13.83 0.50
CA GLY A 116 19.73 13.34 1.62
C GLY A 116 19.87 14.33 2.77
N ASP A 117 19.04 15.38 2.82
CA ASP A 117 19.04 16.38 3.88
C ASP A 117 18.13 15.94 5.04
N GLN A 118 18.70 15.16 5.95
CA GLN A 118 17.98 14.62 7.11
C GLN A 118 17.45 15.72 8.04
N ALA A 119 18.17 16.83 8.19
CA ALA A 119 17.79 17.91 9.09
C ALA A 119 16.56 18.66 8.54
N ALA A 120 16.56 18.97 7.25
CA ALA A 120 15.40 19.57 6.59
C ALA A 120 14.20 18.61 6.59
N ALA A 121 14.43 17.30 6.38
CA ALA A 121 13.37 16.30 6.44
C ALA A 121 12.73 16.23 7.84
N ALA A 122 13.54 16.22 8.91
CA ALA A 122 13.04 16.22 10.28
C ALA A 122 12.26 17.50 10.62
N ALA A 123 12.73 18.66 10.17
CA ALA A 123 12.01 19.92 10.35
C ALA A 123 10.65 19.94 9.62
N ALA A 124 10.61 19.40 8.39
CA ALA A 124 9.38 19.27 7.63
C ALA A 124 8.39 18.29 8.26
N ALA A 125 8.87 17.19 8.87
CA ALA A 125 8.04 16.26 9.63
C ALA A 125 7.34 16.94 10.82
N VAL A 126 8.08 17.75 11.59
CA VAL A 126 7.52 18.53 12.70
C VAL A 126 6.49 19.54 12.20
N ALA A 127 6.75 20.19 11.06
CA ALA A 127 5.80 21.12 10.45
C ALA A 127 4.52 20.41 9.97
N ALA A 128 4.65 19.22 9.38
CA ALA A 128 3.51 18.41 8.96
C ALA A 128 2.65 18.02 10.16
N GLU A 129 3.25 17.54 11.25
CA GLU A 129 2.49 17.17 12.45
C GLU A 129 1.82 18.39 13.10
N ALA A 130 2.50 19.54 13.17
CA ALA A 130 1.92 20.75 13.73
C ALA A 130 0.74 21.30 12.91
N ALA A 131 0.72 21.05 11.59
CA ALA A 131 -0.36 21.43 10.69
C ALA A 131 -1.49 20.39 10.62
N ARG A 132 -1.25 19.16 11.09
CA ARG A 132 -2.20 18.05 11.00
C ARG A 132 -3.43 18.31 11.86
N THR A 133 -4.59 18.02 11.29
CA THR A 133 -5.85 18.00 12.05
C THR A 133 -6.07 16.61 12.64
N ALA A 134 -6.07 16.52 13.97
CA ALA A 134 -6.45 15.28 14.66
C ALA A 134 -7.89 14.92 14.29
N THR A 135 -8.11 13.65 13.91
CA THR A 135 -9.40 13.21 13.37
C THR A 135 -9.99 12.12 14.23
N ARG A 136 -11.12 12.42 14.89
CA ARG A 136 -11.88 11.45 15.68
C ARG A 136 -12.53 10.40 14.78
N CYS A 137 -12.54 9.15 15.23
CA CYS A 137 -13.20 8.08 14.51
C CYS A 137 -13.64 6.94 15.44
N VAL A 138 -14.43 6.03 14.90
CA VAL A 138 -14.71 4.71 15.47
C VAL A 138 -13.96 3.68 14.64
N ALA A 139 -12.88 3.12 15.17
CA ALA A 139 -12.08 2.10 14.50
C ALA A 139 -12.31 0.73 15.16
N ASN A 140 -12.76 -0.27 14.39
CA ASN A 140 -13.09 -1.60 14.92
C ASN A 140 -13.97 -1.56 16.19
N ASP A 141 -15.04 -0.75 16.15
CA ASP A 141 -15.98 -0.56 17.26
C ASP A 141 -15.41 0.18 18.49
N ARG A 142 -14.23 0.81 18.37
CA ARG A 142 -13.61 1.63 19.43
C ARG A 142 -13.57 3.10 19.02
N GLU A 143 -14.19 3.95 19.83
CA GLU A 143 -14.07 5.41 19.70
C GLU A 143 -12.65 5.85 20.06
N VAL A 144 -12.02 6.65 19.19
CA VAL A 144 -10.72 7.26 19.43
C VAL A 144 -10.71 8.73 19.03
N GLU A 145 -9.86 9.48 19.72
CA GLU A 145 -9.73 10.92 19.55
C GLU A 145 -8.87 11.31 18.34
N ASP A 146 -8.05 10.40 17.84
CA ASP A 146 -7.17 10.63 16.70
C ASP A 146 -6.91 9.34 15.90
N PHE A 147 -6.70 9.50 14.60
CA PHE A 147 -6.33 8.46 13.66
C PHE A 147 -5.29 9.01 12.67
N ARG A 148 -4.13 8.34 12.59
CA ARG A 148 -3.07 8.68 11.64
C ARG A 148 -2.26 7.45 11.25
N ASP A 149 -1.50 7.55 10.17
CA ASP A 149 -0.40 6.60 9.94
C ASP A 149 0.71 6.84 10.97
N ALA A 150 1.32 5.74 11.44
CA ALA A 150 2.46 5.80 12.35
C ALA A 150 3.75 6.26 11.65
N ASP A 151 3.80 6.21 10.31
CA ASP A 151 4.87 6.81 9.49
C ASP A 151 4.66 8.33 9.34
N ASP A 152 5.72 9.10 9.59
CA ASP A 152 5.65 10.57 9.56
C ASP A 152 5.36 11.14 8.17
N LEU A 153 5.66 10.41 7.08
CA LEU A 153 5.38 10.88 5.72
C LEU A 153 3.91 10.82 5.37
N ALA A 154 3.26 9.70 5.67
CA ALA A 154 1.83 9.60 5.46
C ALA A 154 1.07 10.44 6.50
N GLY A 155 1.45 10.34 7.78
CA GLY A 155 0.90 11.16 8.87
C GLY A 155 -0.62 11.15 8.87
N GLY A 156 -1.24 12.33 8.73
CA GLY A 156 -2.70 12.48 8.66
C GLY A 156 -3.35 12.09 7.34
N SER A 157 -2.57 11.65 6.35
CA SER A 157 -3.05 11.21 5.03
C SER A 157 -2.99 9.70 4.87
N LEU A 158 -3.95 9.16 4.13
CA LEU A 158 -3.93 7.79 3.66
C LEU A 158 -3.49 7.75 2.20
N GLU A 159 -2.55 6.86 1.92
CA GLU A 159 -2.17 6.50 0.56
C GLU A 159 -3.26 5.61 -0.06
N VAL A 160 -3.81 6.03 -1.20
CA VAL A 160 -4.91 5.32 -1.87
C VAL A 160 -4.58 5.08 -3.34
N LEU A 161 -4.66 3.82 -3.75
CA LEU A 161 -4.55 3.35 -5.13
C LEU A 161 -5.96 3.12 -5.67
N THR A 162 -6.32 3.82 -6.74
CA THR A 162 -7.64 3.66 -7.36
C THR A 162 -7.63 2.57 -8.43
N THR A 163 -8.80 2.01 -8.71
CA THR A 163 -9.01 1.08 -9.83
C THR A 163 -8.83 1.72 -11.21
N THR A 164 -8.64 3.05 -11.28
CA THR A 164 -8.29 3.82 -12.48
C THR A 164 -6.79 4.08 -12.63
N GLY A 165 -5.97 3.50 -11.74
CA GLY A 165 -4.51 3.54 -11.81
C GLY A 165 -3.91 4.86 -11.33
N ARG A 166 -4.59 5.52 -10.39
CA ARG A 166 -4.18 6.79 -9.78
C ARG A 166 -3.73 6.54 -8.35
N TYR A 167 -2.78 7.36 -7.89
CA TYR A 167 -2.24 7.31 -6.54
C TYR A 167 -2.56 8.63 -5.84
N TYR A 168 -3.32 8.56 -4.75
CA TYR A 168 -3.81 9.70 -4.00
C TYR A 168 -3.23 9.76 -2.59
N TRP A 169 -3.12 10.98 -2.08
CA TRP A 169 -3.09 11.25 -0.64
C TRP A 169 -4.43 11.82 -0.21
N ILE A 170 -5.18 11.05 0.58
CA ILE A 170 -6.49 11.45 1.10
C ILE A 170 -6.36 11.77 2.58
N PRO A 171 -6.59 13.02 3.02
CA PRO A 171 -6.58 13.37 4.44
C PRO A 171 -7.64 12.59 5.22
N ALA A 172 -7.29 12.08 6.40
CA ALA A 172 -8.23 11.40 7.30
C ALA A 172 -9.46 12.28 7.60
N ALA A 173 -9.27 13.59 7.76
CA ALA A 173 -10.33 14.57 8.00
C ALA A 173 -11.36 14.68 6.85
N ARG A 174 -11.09 14.11 5.67
CA ARG A 174 -12.05 14.06 4.54
C ARG A 174 -12.72 12.71 4.40
N LEU A 175 -12.26 11.69 5.11
CA LEU A 175 -12.89 10.38 5.09
C LEU A 175 -14.22 10.45 5.83
N VAL A 176 -15.18 9.69 5.33
CA VAL A 176 -16.45 9.39 6.00
C VAL A 176 -16.37 7.97 6.55
N SER A 177 -15.99 7.01 5.71
CA SER A 177 -15.84 5.62 6.15
C SER A 177 -14.83 4.82 5.34
N MET A 178 -14.34 3.75 5.97
CA MET A 178 -13.49 2.72 5.39
C MET A 178 -13.94 1.33 5.85
N GLU A 179 -14.24 0.44 4.92
CA GLU A 179 -14.53 -0.97 5.18
C GLU A 179 -13.53 -1.87 4.43
N PHE A 180 -12.68 -2.57 5.16
CA PHE A 180 -11.66 -3.44 4.59
C PHE A 180 -12.20 -4.84 4.29
N HIS A 181 -11.96 -5.29 3.05
CA HIS A 181 -12.38 -6.61 2.62
C HIS A 181 -11.42 -7.69 3.14
N PRO A 182 -11.89 -8.88 3.53
CA PRO A 182 -11.02 -9.99 3.91
C PRO A 182 -10.06 -10.37 2.77
N PRO A 183 -8.76 -10.59 3.04
CA PRO A 183 -7.82 -11.00 2.01
C PRO A 183 -8.14 -12.40 1.50
N ARG A 184 -8.12 -12.58 0.17
CA ARG A 184 -8.42 -13.85 -0.52
C ARG A 184 -7.21 -14.39 -1.26
N ARG A 185 -6.31 -13.50 -1.70
CA ARG A 185 -5.12 -13.79 -2.51
C ARG A 185 -3.88 -13.11 -1.92
N PRO A 186 -2.67 -13.62 -2.20
CA PRO A 186 -1.42 -12.96 -1.81
C PRO A 186 -1.37 -11.46 -2.07
N ARG A 187 -1.79 -10.97 -3.25
CA ARG A 187 -1.80 -9.52 -3.52
C ARG A 187 -2.65 -8.69 -2.56
N ASP A 188 -3.66 -9.29 -1.92
CA ASP A 188 -4.50 -8.57 -0.95
C ASP A 188 -3.73 -8.26 0.35
N LEU A 189 -2.58 -8.91 0.57
CA LEU A 189 -1.64 -8.60 1.65
C LEU A 189 -0.60 -7.54 1.24
N PHE A 190 -0.60 -7.14 -0.03
CA PHE A 190 0.22 -6.05 -0.56
C PHE A 190 -0.63 -4.80 -0.81
N TRP A 191 -1.87 -4.99 -1.30
CA TRP A 191 -2.88 -3.97 -1.52
C TRP A 191 -4.17 -4.36 -0.79
N ARG A 192 -4.48 -3.69 0.31
CA ARG A 192 -5.69 -3.95 1.09
C ARG A 192 -6.88 -3.28 0.40
N ARG A 193 -7.79 -4.08 -0.17
CA ARG A 193 -9.04 -3.59 -0.74
C ARG A 193 -9.92 -2.99 0.37
N CYS A 194 -10.43 -1.81 0.12
CA CYS A 194 -11.27 -1.03 1.02
C CYS A 194 -12.43 -0.43 0.24
N THR A 195 -13.66 -0.60 0.71
CA THR A 195 -14.75 0.28 0.29
C THR A 195 -14.60 1.57 1.08
N MET A 196 -14.41 2.68 0.38
CA MET A 196 -14.11 3.99 0.97
C MET A 196 -15.15 5.02 0.55
N ILE A 197 -15.55 5.86 1.49
CA ILE A 197 -16.36 7.04 1.24
C ILE A 197 -15.55 8.26 1.66
N VAL A 198 -15.34 9.17 0.71
CA VAL A 198 -14.70 10.46 0.92
C VAL A 198 -15.75 11.55 0.79
N ARG A 199 -15.80 12.48 1.74
CA ARG A 199 -16.74 13.60 1.72
C ARG A 199 -16.59 14.40 0.42
N ASP A 200 -17.71 14.61 -0.27
CA ASP A 200 -17.78 15.31 -1.55
C ASP A 200 -16.83 14.77 -2.64
N GLY A 201 -16.47 13.49 -2.56
CA GLY A 201 -15.44 12.90 -3.41
C GLY A 201 -15.72 11.47 -3.81
N LEU A 202 -14.66 10.66 -3.76
CA LEU A 202 -14.68 9.26 -4.16
C LEU A 202 -15.60 8.42 -3.28
N GLN A 203 -16.44 7.61 -3.91
CA GLN A 203 -17.21 6.57 -3.24
C GLN A 203 -17.07 5.25 -4.02
N GLY A 204 -16.54 4.23 -3.36
CA GLY A 204 -16.40 2.89 -3.95
C GLY A 204 -15.16 2.15 -3.50
N ASP A 205 -14.81 1.12 -4.25
CA ASP A 205 -13.66 0.28 -3.93
C ASP A 205 -12.34 0.89 -4.38
N VAL A 206 -11.42 0.96 -3.43
CA VAL A 206 -10.03 1.40 -3.58
C VAL A 206 -9.10 0.40 -2.90
N TYR A 207 -7.81 0.64 -3.03
CA TYR A 207 -6.78 -0.20 -2.44
C TYR A 207 -5.77 0.65 -1.67
N LEU A 208 -5.47 0.28 -0.44
CA LEU A 208 -4.42 0.91 0.34
C LEU A 208 -3.14 0.05 0.25
N PRO A 209 -1.96 0.64 0.07
CA PRO A 209 -0.71 -0.10 0.19
C PRO A 209 -0.56 -0.65 1.60
N ALA A 210 -0.52 -1.97 1.73
CA ALA A 210 -0.39 -2.66 3.00
C ALA A 210 1.02 -2.56 3.60
N LEU A 211 1.98 -2.16 2.77
CA LEU A 211 3.39 -2.06 3.10
C LEU A 211 3.88 -0.62 2.90
N TYR A 212 4.79 -0.18 3.75
CA TYR A 212 5.53 1.06 3.54
C TYR A 212 6.39 0.97 2.27
N ASP A 213 6.73 2.13 1.69
CA ASP A 213 7.54 2.25 0.46
C ASP A 213 9.04 2.19 0.74
N THR A 214 9.45 2.29 2.01
CA THR A 214 10.85 2.14 2.45
C THR A 214 11.43 0.81 1.95
N PRO A 215 12.62 0.82 1.33
CA PRO A 215 13.27 -0.40 0.86
C PRO A 215 13.55 -1.40 1.99
N ALA A 216 13.09 -2.63 1.80
CA ALA A 216 13.30 -3.73 2.73
C ALA A 216 14.40 -4.70 2.24
N ALA A 217 15.35 -5.03 3.13
CA ALA A 217 16.38 -6.02 2.87
C ALA A 217 15.92 -7.47 3.13
N GLU A 218 15.10 -7.65 4.18
CA GLU A 218 14.63 -8.97 4.62
C GLU A 218 13.25 -9.32 4.05
N ASP A 219 13.05 -10.60 3.75
CA ASP A 219 11.77 -11.11 3.22
C ASP A 219 10.62 -10.91 4.22
N GLU A 220 10.87 -10.97 5.54
CA GLU A 220 9.82 -10.71 6.54
C GLU A 220 9.23 -9.31 6.42
N LEU A 221 10.07 -8.31 6.18
CA LEU A 221 9.65 -6.93 5.96
C LEU A 221 8.96 -6.80 4.60
N ARG A 222 9.57 -7.34 3.53
CA ARG A 222 8.97 -7.32 2.18
C ARG A 222 7.59 -7.94 2.13
N MET A 223 7.33 -8.95 2.95
CA MET A 223 6.06 -9.68 3.02
C MET A 223 5.08 -9.11 4.07
N GLY A 224 5.42 -8.03 4.76
CA GLY A 224 4.56 -7.44 5.79
C GLY A 224 4.34 -8.31 7.02
N ARG A 225 5.31 -9.16 7.38
CA ARG A 225 5.26 -10.02 8.58
C ARG A 225 5.79 -9.32 9.82
N ARG A 226 6.52 -8.23 9.62
CA ARG A 226 7.11 -7.37 10.63
C ARG A 226 7.01 -5.92 10.17
N THR A 227 7.07 -5.01 11.13
CA THR A 227 7.29 -3.58 10.89
C THR A 227 8.54 -3.18 11.65
N GLU A 228 9.39 -2.42 10.98
CA GLU A 228 10.54 -1.75 11.57
C GLU A 228 10.43 -0.24 11.38
N TRP A 229 11.07 0.50 12.28
CA TRP A 229 11.03 1.95 12.31
C TRP A 229 12.45 2.50 12.19
N SER A 230 12.61 3.57 11.41
CA SER A 230 13.88 4.31 11.38
C SER A 230 14.22 4.85 12.77
N SER A 231 15.51 4.91 13.10
CA SER A 231 15.99 5.44 14.37
C SER A 231 16.12 6.96 14.41
N GLN A 232 15.97 7.63 13.26
CA GLN A 232 16.12 9.07 13.09
C GLN A 232 14.84 9.65 12.54
N ALA A 233 14.50 10.88 12.95
CA ALA A 233 13.39 11.63 12.38
C ALA A 233 13.69 12.05 10.93
N PRO A 234 12.71 12.07 10.01
CA PRO A 234 11.35 11.56 10.21
C PRO A 234 11.32 10.05 10.49
N VAL A 235 10.44 9.63 11.40
CA VAL A 235 10.21 8.22 11.69
C VAL A 235 9.48 7.61 10.49
N ARG A 236 10.18 6.70 9.80
CA ARG A 236 9.68 6.02 8.61
C ARG A 236 9.54 4.54 8.89
N GLY A 237 8.42 3.97 8.48
CA GLY A 237 8.13 2.55 8.62
C GLY A 237 8.74 1.74 7.47
N CYS A 238 9.13 0.50 7.75
CA CYS A 238 9.54 -0.50 6.78
C CYS A 238 8.79 -1.81 7.06
N GLY A 239 8.23 -2.43 6.01
CA GLY A 239 7.36 -3.59 6.14
C GLY A 239 5.88 -3.21 6.31
N GLN A 240 5.16 -3.89 7.19
CA GLN A 240 3.70 -3.74 7.30
C GLN A 240 3.29 -2.36 7.80
N ARG A 241 2.27 -1.78 7.17
CA ARG A 241 1.69 -0.50 7.59
C ARG A 241 0.98 -0.61 8.93
N ILE A 242 1.24 0.37 9.79
CA ILE A 242 0.65 0.51 11.12
C ILE A 242 -0.05 1.87 11.19
N PHE A 243 -1.29 1.87 11.63
CA PHE A 243 -2.02 3.09 11.99
C PHE A 243 -1.94 3.30 13.50
N LEU A 244 -1.77 4.55 13.94
CA LEU A 244 -2.02 4.94 15.31
C LEU A 244 -3.51 5.25 15.45
N VAL A 245 -4.18 4.45 16.28
CA VAL A 245 -5.61 4.55 16.60
C VAL A 245 -5.69 4.98 18.05
N GLY A 246 -5.77 6.30 18.28
CA GLY A 246 -5.36 6.89 19.55
C GLY A 246 -3.88 6.60 19.83
N ASP A 247 -3.59 5.98 20.98
CA ASP A 247 -2.23 5.62 21.39
C ASP A 247 -1.84 4.17 20.99
N GLU A 248 -2.76 3.40 20.39
CA GLU A 248 -2.53 2.00 20.02
C GLU A 248 -2.07 1.89 18.56
N GLY A 249 -0.95 1.19 18.34
CA GLY A 249 -0.51 0.84 16.99
C GLY A 249 -1.26 -0.39 16.48
N LEU A 250 -2.05 -0.22 15.41
CA LEU A 250 -2.85 -1.27 14.79
C LEU A 250 -2.36 -1.55 13.37
N ALA A 251 -2.06 -2.83 13.08
CA ALA A 251 -1.69 -3.23 11.72
C ALA A 251 -2.87 -3.06 10.76
N ILE A 252 -2.58 -2.63 9.52
CA ILE A 252 -3.61 -2.51 8.48
C ILE A 252 -4.35 -3.83 8.20
N THR A 253 -3.73 -4.97 8.49
CA THR A 253 -4.37 -6.30 8.36
C THR A 253 -5.41 -6.57 9.44
N ASP A 254 -5.31 -5.91 10.60
CA ASP A 254 -6.25 -6.03 11.72
C ASP A 254 -7.36 -4.96 11.68
N LEU A 255 -7.20 -3.93 10.84
CA LEU A 255 -8.21 -2.90 10.62
C LEU A 255 -9.34 -3.44 9.73
N ARG A 256 -10.59 -3.40 10.24
CA ARG A 256 -11.79 -3.88 9.55
C ARG A 256 -12.69 -2.73 9.12
N THR A 257 -13.04 -1.86 10.06
CA THR A 257 -13.92 -0.72 9.82
C THR A 257 -13.36 0.53 10.50
N VAL A 258 -13.51 1.67 9.84
CA VAL A 258 -13.27 3.00 10.43
C VAL A 258 -14.36 3.95 9.96
N GLU A 259 -15.09 4.53 10.91
CA GLU A 259 -16.11 5.56 10.67
C GLU A 259 -15.61 6.89 11.23
N PHE A 260 -15.51 7.91 10.41
CA PHE A 260 -15.00 9.23 10.79
C PHE A 260 -16.16 10.18 11.09
N ALA A 261 -15.97 11.03 12.11
CA ALA A 261 -16.98 11.99 12.55
C ALA A 261 -17.20 13.15 11.56
#